data_AF-A0A2E5I449-F1
#
_entry.id   AF-A0A2E5I449-F1
#
_cell.length_a   1.000
_cell.length_b   1.000
_cell.length_c   1.000
_cell.angle_alpha   90.00
_cell.angle_beta   90.00
_cell.angle_gamma   90.00
#
_symmetry.space_group_name_H-M   'P 1'
#
loop_
_entity.id
_entity.type
_entity.pdbx_description
1 polymer ?
#
loop_
_entity_poly.entity_id
_entity_poly.type
_entity_poly.pdbx_seq_one_letter_code
_entity_poly.pdbx_strand_id
1 'polypeptide(L)'
;MSHILRRNFGDKHLDIYSQEISKTFGQDRVKPTIGMLTLSELEQILDNYNHIRVKSISSHWIPIPDGIELLKQRFGKVKTITFLRNPIEVIVSKFFHFRYRYLNSKILPEHMRYDYRNDLSLFLKHWEHVAKEYAVQDQCRNYTTYFFDNENQDSNKCLSRLKGHFWFVGITERFNEGLIILKQKFQDLNISFNIFYEKKNKGPQKKRKQKELITEPILQNIKSKNSMDLNLYRDITAIYEKSVKDYPGSINKDLFIYQKKLAIWRLCQSSFLNSSN
;
A
#
# COMPACT_ATOMS: atom_id res chain seq x y z
N MET A 1 1.96 5.43 -4.46
CA MET A 1 1.25 6.63 -3.95
C MET A 1 2.20 7.62 -3.28
N SER A 2 2.98 7.22 -2.26
CA SER A 2 3.90 8.14 -1.53
C SER A 2 4.73 9.06 -2.44
N HIS A 3 5.34 8.58 -3.53
CA HIS A 3 6.06 9.47 -4.47
C HIS A 3 5.19 10.55 -5.14
N ILE A 4 3.92 10.27 -5.43
CA ILE A 4 2.97 11.26 -5.96
C ILE A 4 2.68 12.30 -4.87
N LEU A 5 2.43 11.86 -3.63
CA LEU A 5 2.20 12.76 -2.51
C LEU A 5 3.41 13.65 -2.24
N ARG A 6 4.61 13.08 -2.14
CA ARG A 6 5.86 13.83 -1.95
C ARG A 6 6.07 14.89 -3.02
N ARG A 7 5.75 14.60 -4.29
CA ARG A 7 5.87 15.60 -5.36
C ARG A 7 4.87 16.76 -5.21
N ASN A 8 3.65 16.48 -4.75
CA ASN A 8 2.60 17.49 -4.62
C ASN A 8 2.73 18.33 -3.34
N PHE A 9 3.28 17.76 -2.28
CA PHE A 9 3.35 18.40 -0.96
C PHE A 9 4.76 18.78 -0.51
N GLY A 10 5.82 18.33 -1.21
CA GLY A 10 7.19 18.72 -0.95
C GLY A 10 7.64 18.40 0.46
N ASP A 11 8.21 19.39 1.13
CA ASP A 11 8.62 19.41 2.54
C ASP A 11 7.46 19.21 3.53
N LYS A 12 6.22 19.44 3.09
CA LYS A 12 5.00 19.27 3.91
C LYS A 12 4.44 17.84 3.84
N HIS A 13 5.19 16.91 3.24
CA HIS A 13 4.87 15.49 3.21
C HIS A 13 5.69 14.73 4.25
N LEU A 14 5.03 13.92 5.07
CA LEU A 14 5.66 13.04 6.04
C LEU A 14 5.42 11.56 5.68
N ASP A 15 6.50 10.81 5.51
CA ASP A 15 6.48 9.37 5.29
C ASP A 15 6.77 8.65 6.62
N ILE A 16 5.77 8.00 7.21
CA ILE A 16 5.90 7.22 8.45
C ILE A 16 6.06 5.74 8.08
N TYR A 17 7.30 5.35 7.78
CA TYR A 17 7.69 3.96 7.44
C TYR A 17 8.84 3.49 8.32
N SER A 18 9.40 2.31 8.04
CA SER A 18 10.46 1.67 8.81
C SER A 18 11.64 2.58 9.14
N GLN A 19 12.06 3.45 8.20
CA GLN A 19 13.15 4.40 8.41
C GLN A 19 12.82 5.42 9.49
N GLU A 20 11.62 6.00 9.45
CA GLU A 20 11.20 7.02 10.41
C GLU A 20 10.91 6.42 11.79
N ILE A 21 10.26 5.25 11.81
CA ILE A 21 9.99 4.50 13.04
C ILE A 21 11.32 4.11 13.70
N SER A 22 12.28 3.60 12.91
CA SER A 22 13.59 3.24 13.44
C SER A 22 14.41 4.45 13.89
N LYS A 23 14.26 5.60 13.23
CA LYS A 23 14.91 6.85 13.64
C LYS A 23 14.39 7.32 15.00
N THR A 24 13.09 7.12 15.27
CA THR A 24 12.44 7.59 16.50
C THR A 24 12.60 6.58 17.65
N PHE A 25 12.49 5.28 17.39
CA PHE A 25 12.40 4.23 18.42
C PHE A 25 13.53 3.20 18.39
N GLY A 26 14.52 3.38 17.51
CA GLY A 26 15.63 2.43 17.33
C GLY A 26 15.30 1.25 16.41
N GLN A 27 16.34 0.50 16.03
CA GLN A 27 16.27 -0.60 15.05
C GLN A 27 15.48 -1.81 15.56
N ASP A 28 15.41 -2.01 16.87
CA ASP A 28 14.75 -3.19 17.44
C ASP A 28 13.23 -3.11 17.32
N ARG A 29 12.66 -1.88 17.32
CA ARG A 29 11.23 -1.67 17.11
C ARG A 29 10.73 -2.12 15.73
N VAL A 30 11.63 -2.26 14.76
CA VAL A 30 11.28 -2.61 13.37
C VAL A 30 11.63 -4.05 12.98
N LYS A 31 12.14 -4.86 13.93
CA LYS A 31 12.54 -6.26 13.69
C LYS A 31 11.65 -7.23 14.49
N PRO A 32 11.35 -8.43 13.94
CA PRO A 32 11.53 -8.85 12.55
C PRO A 32 10.46 -8.26 11.62
N THR A 33 9.36 -7.76 12.18
CA THR A 33 8.29 -7.07 11.47
C THR A 33 7.81 -5.88 12.28
N ILE A 34 7.25 -4.86 11.61
CA ILE A 34 6.67 -3.70 12.26
C ILE A 34 5.20 -4.03 12.54
N GLY A 35 4.77 -4.03 13.80
CA GLY A 35 3.35 -3.98 14.14
C GLY A 35 2.75 -2.60 13.86
N MET A 36 1.44 -2.42 14.12
CA MET A 36 0.88 -1.06 14.12
C MET A 36 1.59 -0.18 15.16
N LEU A 37 1.60 1.13 14.93
CA LEU A 37 2.01 2.11 15.93
C LEU A 37 0.97 2.15 17.04
N THR A 38 1.42 2.29 18.28
CA THR A 38 0.54 2.77 19.34
C THR A 38 0.21 4.25 19.11
N LEU A 39 -0.85 4.75 19.77
CA LEU A 39 -1.18 6.18 19.65
C LEU A 39 -0.06 7.07 20.19
N SER A 40 0.56 6.70 21.31
CA SER A 40 1.69 7.42 21.88
C SER A 40 2.91 7.42 20.95
N GLU A 41 3.19 6.30 20.29
CA GLU A 41 4.27 6.25 19.28
C GLU A 41 3.97 7.18 18.09
N LEU A 42 2.72 7.19 17.62
CA LEU A 42 2.31 8.07 16.54
C LEU A 42 2.42 9.55 16.96
N GLU A 43 1.98 9.91 18.16
CA GLU A 43 2.13 11.26 18.71
C GLU A 43 3.58 11.70 18.78
N GLN A 44 4.47 10.85 19.31
CA GLN A 44 5.89 11.16 19.42
C GLN A 44 6.55 11.37 18.05
N ILE A 45 6.20 10.55 17.04
CA ILE A 45 6.66 10.80 15.67
C ILE A 45 6.16 12.18 15.21
N LEU A 46 4.88 12.50 15.39
CA LEU A 46 4.32 13.77 14.93
C LEU A 46 4.95 14.98 15.65
N ASP A 47 5.31 14.84 16.93
CA ASP A 47 5.97 15.90 17.72
C ASP A 47 7.33 16.28 17.16
N ASN A 48 8.08 15.31 16.65
CA ASN A 48 9.36 15.56 15.96
C ASN A 48 9.20 16.45 14.71
N TYR A 49 7.97 16.59 14.17
CA TYR A 49 7.67 17.37 12.99
C TYR A 49 6.79 18.60 13.28
N ASN A 50 6.65 19.03 14.52
CA ASN A 50 5.87 20.24 14.88
C ASN A 50 6.39 21.52 14.22
N HIS A 51 7.68 21.56 13.88
CA HIS A 51 8.30 22.67 13.16
C HIS A 51 7.93 22.72 11.67
N ILE A 52 7.33 21.64 11.14
CA ILE A 52 6.88 21.54 9.75
C ILE A 52 5.35 21.63 9.72
N ARG A 53 4.82 22.46 8.82
CA ARG A 53 3.38 22.50 8.53
C ARG A 53 2.98 21.30 7.67
N VAL A 54 2.92 20.11 8.28
CA VAL A 54 2.54 18.85 7.62
C VAL A 54 1.17 19.00 6.95
N LYS A 55 1.10 18.65 5.65
CA LYS A 55 -0.12 18.66 4.84
C LYS A 55 -0.52 17.28 4.32
N SER A 56 0.40 16.32 4.35
CA SER A 56 0.16 14.96 3.86
C SER A 56 1.01 13.97 4.63
N ILE A 57 0.41 12.86 5.05
CA ILE A 57 1.09 11.75 5.72
C ILE A 57 0.88 10.49 4.89
N SER A 58 1.91 9.65 4.75
CA SER A 58 1.79 8.29 4.20
C SER A 58 2.35 7.27 5.17
N SER A 59 1.58 6.20 5.44
CA SER A 59 2.01 5.12 6.33
C SER A 59 1.25 3.83 6.06
N HIS A 60 1.86 2.69 6.43
CA HIS A 60 1.20 1.39 6.55
C HIS A 60 0.98 0.98 8.02
N TRP A 61 1.33 1.84 8.97
CA TRP A 61 1.45 1.48 10.39
C TRP A 61 0.56 2.33 11.31
N ILE A 62 -0.23 3.25 10.75
CA ILE A 62 -1.18 4.05 11.52
C ILE A 62 -2.38 3.16 11.86
N PRO A 63 -2.72 2.97 13.14
CA PRO A 63 -3.86 2.15 13.54
C PRO A 63 -5.18 2.78 13.11
N ILE A 64 -6.16 1.95 12.71
CA ILE A 64 -7.49 2.38 12.30
C ILE A 64 -8.53 1.82 13.28
N PRO A 65 -9.48 2.62 13.79
CA PRO A 65 -9.73 4.03 13.43
C PRO A 65 -8.93 5.04 14.25
N ASP A 66 -8.38 4.63 15.40
CA ASP A 66 -7.91 5.57 16.44
C ASP A 66 -6.80 6.50 15.97
N GLY A 67 -5.87 6.00 15.14
CA GLY A 67 -4.82 6.83 14.55
C GLY A 67 -5.37 7.89 13.59
N ILE A 68 -6.47 7.61 12.88
CA ILE A 68 -7.16 8.61 12.05
C ILE A 68 -7.80 9.68 12.94
N GLU A 69 -8.42 9.29 14.05
CA GLU A 69 -9.03 10.24 14.98
C GLU A 69 -7.98 11.12 15.66
N LEU A 70 -6.84 10.56 16.06
CA LEU A 70 -5.68 11.32 16.53
C LEU A 70 -5.23 12.37 15.49
N LEU A 71 -5.09 11.97 14.22
CA LEU A 71 -4.72 12.90 13.16
C LEU A 71 -5.77 14.01 12.97
N LYS A 72 -7.06 13.71 13.11
CA LYS A 72 -8.13 14.71 13.06
C LYS A 72 -8.08 15.67 14.24
N GLN A 73 -7.82 15.17 15.45
CA GLN A 73 -7.65 16.03 16.63
C GLN A 73 -6.48 17.00 16.43
N ARG A 74 -5.37 16.50 15.87
CA ARG A 74 -4.15 17.30 15.69
C ARG A 74 -4.20 18.28 14.52
N PHE A 75 -4.73 17.84 13.38
CA PHE A 75 -4.68 18.61 12.12
C PHE A 75 -6.05 19.12 11.67
N GLY A 76 -7.12 18.86 12.43
CA GLY A 76 -8.49 19.20 12.08
C GLY A 76 -9.05 18.33 10.95
N LYS A 77 -9.35 18.95 9.81
CA LYS A 77 -9.99 18.26 8.68
C LYS A 77 -8.98 17.37 7.94
N VAL A 78 -8.97 16.08 8.24
CA VAL A 78 -8.15 15.07 7.56
C VAL A 78 -8.95 14.36 6.46
N LYS A 79 -8.33 14.16 5.29
CA LYS A 79 -8.87 13.37 4.18
C LYS A 79 -8.04 12.10 4.01
N THR A 80 -8.59 10.96 4.40
CA THR A 80 -7.90 9.67 4.29
C THR A 80 -8.11 9.06 2.90
N ILE A 81 -7.02 8.62 2.28
CA ILE A 81 -7.05 7.95 0.97
C ILE A 81 -6.36 6.59 1.08
N THR A 82 -6.87 5.60 0.34
CA THR A 82 -6.19 4.30 0.21
C THR A 82 -6.35 3.74 -1.19
N PHE A 83 -5.43 2.86 -1.57
CA PHE A 83 -5.52 2.02 -2.76
C PHE A 83 -5.37 0.57 -2.32
N LEU A 84 -6.40 -0.22 -2.59
CA LEU A 84 -6.42 -1.64 -2.26
C LEU A 84 -6.07 -2.47 -3.50
N ARG A 85 -5.73 -3.73 -3.32
CA ARG A 85 -5.34 -4.64 -4.39
C ARG A 85 -5.97 -5.99 -4.13
N ASN A 86 -6.21 -6.75 -5.18
CA ASN A 86 -6.69 -8.12 -5.04
C ASN A 86 -5.78 -8.90 -4.04
N PRO A 87 -6.34 -9.53 -3.01
CA PRO A 87 -5.56 -10.19 -1.95
C PRO A 87 -4.60 -11.27 -2.44
N ILE A 88 -4.99 -12.02 -3.49
CA ILE A 88 -4.13 -13.04 -4.11
C ILE A 88 -2.92 -12.36 -4.76
N GLU A 89 -3.17 -11.29 -5.50
CA GLU A 89 -2.14 -10.51 -6.17
C GLU A 89 -1.19 -9.81 -5.20
N VAL A 90 -1.68 -9.41 -4.00
CA VAL A 90 -0.83 -8.89 -2.92
C VAL A 90 0.18 -9.95 -2.49
N ILE A 91 -0.27 -11.17 -2.21
CA ILE A 91 0.59 -12.27 -1.74
C ILE A 91 1.61 -12.67 -2.82
N VAL A 92 1.16 -12.84 -4.07
CA VAL A 92 2.03 -13.17 -5.20
C VAL A 92 3.08 -12.07 -5.42
N SER A 93 2.65 -10.81 -5.41
CA SER A 93 3.56 -9.67 -5.56
C SER A 93 4.57 -9.59 -4.43
N LYS A 94 4.15 -9.87 -3.19
CA LYS A 94 5.01 -9.88 -2.01
C LYS A 94 6.06 -10.97 -2.10
N PHE A 95 5.65 -12.19 -2.48
CA PHE A 95 6.57 -13.29 -2.75
C PHE A 95 7.67 -12.89 -3.74
N PHE A 96 7.29 -12.34 -4.91
CA PHE A 96 8.29 -11.95 -5.91
C PHE A 96 9.17 -10.79 -5.46
N HIS A 97 8.65 -9.88 -4.62
CA HIS A 97 9.47 -8.83 -4.03
C HIS A 97 10.56 -9.41 -3.12
N PHE A 98 10.21 -10.27 -2.16
CA PHE A 98 11.18 -10.91 -1.27
C PHE A 98 12.12 -11.85 -2.02
N ARG A 99 11.59 -12.63 -2.97
CA ARG A 99 12.39 -13.46 -3.86
C ARG A 99 13.44 -12.63 -4.59
N TYR A 100 13.06 -11.51 -5.20
CA TYR A 100 14.00 -10.64 -5.91
C TYR A 100 15.08 -10.09 -4.97
N ARG A 101 14.69 -9.65 -3.77
CA ARG A 101 15.61 -9.15 -2.74
C ARG A 101 16.67 -10.18 -2.33
N TYR A 102 16.29 -11.46 -2.22
CA TYR A 102 17.16 -12.52 -1.73
C TYR A 102 17.73 -13.44 -2.81
N LEU A 103 17.37 -13.24 -4.09
CA LEU A 103 17.73 -14.14 -5.18
C LEU A 103 19.24 -14.36 -5.27
N ASN A 104 20.01 -13.29 -5.06
CA ASN A 104 21.47 -13.29 -5.14
C ASN A 104 22.15 -13.22 -3.77
N SER A 105 21.38 -13.24 -2.68
CA SER A 105 21.96 -13.17 -1.33
C SER A 105 22.59 -14.51 -0.95
N LYS A 106 23.85 -14.46 -0.50
CA LYS A 106 24.53 -15.63 0.09
C LYS A 106 24.06 -15.89 1.53
N ILE A 107 23.73 -14.83 2.25
CA ILE A 107 23.27 -14.87 3.64
C ILE A 107 21.79 -14.47 3.63
N LEU A 108 20.94 -15.33 4.17
CA LEU A 108 19.52 -15.04 4.35
C LEU A 108 19.31 -14.35 5.71
N PRO A 109 18.27 -13.53 5.87
CA PRO A 109 17.94 -12.95 7.17
C PRO A 109 17.73 -14.03 8.23
N GLU A 110 18.11 -13.75 9.48
CA GLU A 110 18.00 -14.70 10.59
C GLU A 110 16.57 -15.26 10.79
N HIS A 111 15.55 -14.42 10.61
CA HIS A 111 14.15 -14.84 10.71
C HIS A 111 13.70 -15.77 9.56
N MET A 112 14.49 -15.89 8.49
CA MET A 112 14.16 -16.72 7.31
C MET A 112 14.48 -18.20 7.57
N ARG A 113 13.58 -18.88 8.29
CA ARG A 113 13.68 -20.33 8.56
C ARG A 113 13.71 -21.22 7.31
N TYR A 114 13.07 -20.80 6.22
CA TYR A 114 12.97 -21.58 4.99
C TYR A 114 13.54 -20.80 3.81
N ASP A 115 14.31 -21.47 2.94
CA ASP A 115 14.68 -20.91 1.65
C ASP A 115 13.52 -21.01 0.65
N TYR A 116 12.64 -20.01 0.68
CA TYR A 116 11.48 -19.95 -0.19
C TYR A 116 11.78 -19.35 -1.58
N ARG A 117 13.03 -19.07 -1.95
CA ARG A 117 13.34 -18.32 -3.19
C ARG A 117 12.77 -18.96 -4.45
N ASN A 118 12.52 -20.27 -4.45
CA ASN A 118 11.92 -20.98 -5.58
C ASN A 118 10.68 -21.80 -5.20
N ASP A 119 10.02 -21.46 -4.08
CA ASP A 119 8.82 -22.18 -3.63
C ASP A 119 7.87 -21.23 -2.88
N LEU A 120 6.75 -20.90 -3.52
CA LEU A 120 5.71 -20.05 -2.94
C LEU A 120 5.00 -20.75 -1.76
N SER A 121 4.92 -22.07 -1.73
CA SER A 121 4.35 -22.80 -0.58
C SER A 121 5.25 -22.66 0.66
N LEU A 122 6.57 -22.74 0.49
CA LEU A 122 7.52 -22.48 1.57
C LEU A 122 7.46 -21.02 2.05
N PHE A 123 7.19 -20.07 1.14
CA PHE A 123 6.98 -18.67 1.53
C PHE A 123 5.76 -18.51 2.44
N LEU A 124 4.65 -19.18 2.14
CA LEU A 124 3.46 -19.16 3.00
C LEU A 124 3.76 -19.79 4.37
N LYS A 125 4.43 -20.95 4.41
CA LYS A 125 4.85 -21.60 5.66
C LYS A 125 5.82 -20.75 6.48
N HIS A 126 6.70 -20.01 5.81
CA HIS A 126 7.60 -19.08 6.47
C HIS A 126 6.84 -17.99 7.23
N TRP A 127 5.82 -17.39 6.63
CA TRP A 127 5.01 -16.36 7.31
C TRP A 127 4.18 -16.92 8.45
N GLU A 128 3.66 -18.15 8.34
CA GLU A 128 3.03 -18.84 9.48
C GLU A 128 4.01 -19.03 10.64
N HIS A 129 5.25 -19.45 10.34
CA HIS A 129 6.28 -19.61 11.36
C HIS A 129 6.65 -18.28 12.01
N VAL A 130 6.87 -17.21 11.23
CA VAL A 130 7.17 -15.88 11.75
C VAL A 130 6.04 -15.37 12.65
N ALA A 131 4.79 -15.56 12.22
CA ALA A 131 3.63 -15.17 13.01
C ALA A 131 3.62 -15.86 14.38
N LYS A 132 3.86 -17.18 14.41
CA LYS A 132 3.89 -17.97 15.63
C LYS A 132 5.08 -17.64 16.55
N GLU A 133 6.27 -17.58 15.98
CA GLU A 133 7.53 -17.41 16.74
C GLU A 133 7.61 -16.03 17.40
N TYR A 134 7.14 -14.99 16.69
CA TYR A 134 7.30 -13.60 17.12
C TYR A 134 5.99 -12.98 17.59
N ALA A 135 4.90 -13.76 17.69
CA ALA A 135 3.56 -13.29 18.06
C ALA A 135 3.10 -12.08 17.21
N VAL A 136 3.31 -12.15 15.89
CA VAL A 136 2.92 -11.11 14.93
C VAL A 136 1.85 -11.62 13.97
N GLN A 137 1.13 -10.73 13.29
CA GLN A 137 0.15 -11.13 12.29
C GLN A 137 0.82 -11.85 11.10
N ASP A 138 0.22 -12.96 10.67
CA ASP A 138 0.55 -13.61 9.40
C ASP A 138 0.17 -12.68 8.24
N GLN A 139 1.18 -12.09 7.61
CA GLN A 139 1.01 -11.16 6.52
C GLN A 139 0.63 -11.82 5.18
N CYS A 140 0.41 -13.13 5.15
CA CYS A 140 -0.15 -13.91 4.03
C CYS A 140 -1.58 -14.41 4.30
N ARG A 141 -2.19 -13.99 5.41
CA ARG A 141 -3.55 -14.38 5.81
C ARG A 141 -4.38 -13.17 6.24
N ASN A 142 -5.46 -12.89 5.51
CA ASN A 142 -6.44 -11.84 5.81
C ASN A 142 -5.82 -10.50 6.25
N TYR A 143 -4.68 -10.13 5.65
CA TYR A 143 -3.87 -9.03 6.14
C TYR A 143 -4.56 -7.67 5.95
N THR A 144 -5.37 -7.52 4.91
CA THR A 144 -6.15 -6.28 4.67
C THR A 144 -7.23 -6.11 5.73
N THR A 145 -7.93 -7.19 6.06
CA THR A 145 -8.96 -7.20 7.11
C THR A 145 -8.32 -6.92 8.47
N TYR A 146 -7.19 -7.56 8.78
CA TYR A 146 -6.38 -7.24 9.96
C TYR A 146 -5.92 -5.77 9.98
N PHE A 147 -5.49 -5.21 8.85
CA PHE A 147 -5.07 -3.82 8.79
C PHE A 147 -6.21 -2.86 9.19
N PHE A 148 -7.45 -3.17 8.79
CA PHE A 148 -8.59 -2.32 9.07
C PHE A 148 -9.27 -2.58 10.41
N ASP A 149 -9.19 -3.79 10.97
CA ASP A 149 -9.90 -4.20 12.20
C ASP A 149 -9.09 -5.02 13.20
N ASN A 150 -7.76 -5.01 13.05
CA ASN A 150 -6.80 -5.65 13.93
C ASN A 150 -7.20 -7.12 14.22
N GLU A 151 -7.17 -7.53 15.48
CA GLU A 151 -7.42 -8.90 15.92
C GLU A 151 -8.86 -9.38 15.70
N ASN A 152 -9.84 -8.47 15.60
CA ASN A 152 -11.25 -8.84 15.46
C ASN A 152 -11.57 -9.41 14.06
N GLN A 153 -10.81 -9.00 13.04
CA GLN A 153 -10.96 -9.40 11.63
C GLN A 153 -12.42 -9.40 11.11
N ASP A 154 -13.24 -8.44 11.54
CA ASP A 154 -14.65 -8.33 11.13
C ASP A 154 -14.77 -7.55 9.81
N SER A 155 -15.07 -8.28 8.73
CA SER A 155 -15.23 -7.68 7.39
C SER A 155 -16.31 -6.59 7.34
N ASN A 156 -17.38 -6.68 8.15
CA ASN A 156 -18.42 -5.65 8.19
C ASN A 156 -17.91 -4.36 8.84
N LYS A 157 -17.14 -4.48 9.92
CA LYS A 157 -16.46 -3.33 10.53
C LYS A 157 -15.47 -2.71 9.58
N CYS A 158 -14.65 -3.51 8.89
CA CYS A 158 -13.73 -3.01 7.86
C CYS A 158 -14.47 -2.21 6.78
N LEU A 159 -15.57 -2.76 6.26
CA LEU A 159 -16.39 -2.10 5.25
C LEU A 159 -17.01 -0.80 5.77
N SER A 160 -17.52 -0.79 7.00
CA SER A 160 -18.06 0.41 7.63
C SER A 160 -16.99 1.49 7.78
N ARG A 161 -15.76 1.11 8.15
CA ARG A 161 -14.65 2.04 8.30
C ARG A 161 -14.17 2.61 6.97
N LEU A 162 -14.12 1.77 5.93
CA LEU A 162 -13.83 2.21 4.57
C LEU A 162 -14.87 3.20 4.06
N LYS A 163 -16.15 3.00 4.36
CA LYS A 163 -17.22 3.94 3.99
C LYS A 163 -17.21 5.22 4.82
N GLY A 164 -16.87 5.14 6.11
CA GLY A 164 -16.97 6.25 7.06
C GLY A 164 -15.73 7.12 7.20
N HIS A 165 -14.53 6.55 7.15
CA HIS A 165 -13.27 7.28 7.40
C HIS A 165 -12.48 7.61 6.14
N PHE A 166 -12.73 6.96 5.00
CA PHE A 166 -11.98 7.17 3.77
C PHE A 166 -12.70 8.12 2.81
N TRP A 167 -12.02 9.20 2.47
CA TRP A 167 -12.47 10.15 1.46
C TRP A 167 -12.35 9.60 0.04
N PHE A 168 -11.40 8.68 -0.17
CA PHE A 168 -11.24 7.96 -1.43
C PHE A 168 -10.63 6.56 -1.21
N VAL A 169 -11.24 5.57 -1.87
CA VAL A 169 -10.76 4.18 -1.91
C VAL A 169 -10.59 3.80 -3.37
N GLY A 170 -9.35 3.66 -3.82
CA GLY A 170 -9.00 3.19 -5.16
C GLY A 170 -8.66 1.70 -5.19
N ILE A 171 -8.58 1.12 -6.39
CA ILE A 171 -8.02 -0.22 -6.60
C ILE A 171 -6.79 -0.18 -7.50
N THR A 172 -5.82 -1.06 -7.24
CA THR A 172 -4.50 -1.06 -7.90
C THR A 172 -4.59 -1.50 -9.36
N GLU A 173 -5.52 -2.37 -9.68
CA GLU A 173 -5.81 -2.91 -11.01
C GLU A 173 -6.29 -1.80 -11.96
N ARG A 174 -6.97 -0.79 -11.41
CA ARG A 174 -7.44 0.41 -12.12
C ARG A 174 -6.70 1.67 -11.63
N PHE A 175 -5.43 1.54 -11.23
CA PHE A 175 -4.67 2.62 -10.58
C PHE A 175 -4.70 3.96 -11.34
N ASN A 176 -4.47 3.94 -12.65
CA ASN A 176 -4.48 5.17 -13.47
C ASN A 176 -5.84 5.87 -13.47
N GLU A 177 -6.92 5.07 -13.49
CA GLU A 177 -8.28 5.58 -13.43
C GLU A 177 -8.57 6.17 -12.05
N GLY A 178 -8.18 5.46 -10.99
CA GLY A 178 -8.31 5.95 -9.63
C GLY A 178 -7.54 7.25 -9.39
N LEU A 179 -6.38 7.44 -10.05
CA LEU A 179 -5.65 8.70 -10.01
C LEU A 179 -6.40 9.85 -10.68
N ILE A 180 -7.13 9.61 -11.77
CA ILE A 180 -7.93 10.65 -12.44
C ILE A 180 -9.08 11.09 -11.53
N ILE A 181 -9.79 10.13 -10.94
CA ILE A 181 -10.86 10.42 -9.97
C ILE A 181 -10.30 11.17 -8.77
N LEU A 182 -9.16 10.73 -8.24
CA LEU A 182 -8.49 11.41 -7.12
C LEU A 182 -8.07 12.84 -7.49
N LYS A 183 -7.57 13.07 -8.71
CA LYS A 183 -7.25 14.42 -9.19
C LYS A 183 -8.48 15.32 -9.18
N GLN A 184 -9.62 14.83 -9.70
CA GLN A 184 -10.87 15.59 -9.67
C GLN A 184 -11.27 15.94 -8.24
N LYS A 185 -11.21 14.97 -7.32
CA LYS A 185 -11.50 15.20 -5.89
C LYS A 185 -10.63 16.30 -5.26
N PHE A 186 -9.34 16.37 -5.63
CA PHE A 186 -8.48 17.48 -5.18
C PHE A 186 -8.84 18.81 -5.86
N GLN A 187 -9.23 18.78 -7.14
CA GLN A 187 -9.69 19.97 -7.86
C GLN A 187 -10.98 20.55 -7.24
N ASP A 188 -11.90 19.70 -6.77
CA ASP A 188 -13.11 20.13 -6.04
C ASP A 188 -12.77 20.89 -4.73
N LEU A 189 -11.56 20.67 -4.20
CA LEU A 189 -11.02 21.40 -3.05
C LEU A 189 -10.18 22.61 -3.44
N ASN A 190 -10.14 22.99 -4.72
CA ASN A 190 -9.26 24.00 -5.30
C ASN A 190 -7.76 23.69 -5.07
N ILE A 191 -7.39 22.40 -5.04
CA ILE A 191 -6.00 21.94 -4.89
C ILE A 191 -5.54 21.36 -6.22
N SER A 192 -4.47 21.95 -6.78
CA SER A 192 -3.80 21.36 -7.94
C SER A 192 -3.08 20.07 -7.53
N PHE A 193 -3.38 18.97 -8.21
CA PHE A 193 -2.82 17.65 -7.91
C PHE A 193 -2.24 16.99 -9.17
N ASN A 194 -0.91 16.90 -9.22
CA ASN A 194 -0.16 16.25 -10.29
C ASN A 194 -0.15 14.73 -10.07
N ILE A 195 -0.78 14.01 -10.99
CA ILE A 195 -0.93 12.55 -10.96
C ILE A 195 0.03 11.80 -11.88
N PHE A 196 1.00 12.46 -12.51
CA PHE A 196 2.00 11.75 -13.31
C PHE A 196 2.95 10.97 -12.41
N TYR A 197 3.42 9.81 -12.85
CA TYR A 197 4.32 8.98 -12.05
C TYR A 197 5.18 8.07 -12.91
N GLU A 198 6.36 7.73 -12.40
CA GLU A 198 7.18 6.66 -12.95
C GLU A 198 6.74 5.32 -12.39
N LYS A 199 6.60 4.32 -13.27
CA LYS A 199 6.39 2.94 -12.82
C LYS A 199 7.70 2.43 -12.21
N LYS A 200 7.82 2.55 -10.89
CA LYS A 200 8.83 1.85 -10.10
C LYS A 200 8.36 0.42 -9.86
N ASN A 201 9.28 -0.52 -9.77
CA ASN A 201 9.00 -1.96 -9.59
C ASN A 201 8.33 -2.61 -10.82
N LYS A 202 8.98 -2.54 -11.99
CA LYS A 202 8.73 -3.57 -13.01
C LYS A 202 9.26 -4.88 -12.43
N GLY A 203 8.36 -5.71 -11.86
CA GLY A 203 8.72 -7.08 -11.49
C GLY A 203 9.48 -7.73 -12.67
N PRO A 204 10.48 -8.58 -12.41
CA PRO A 204 11.35 -9.09 -13.47
C PRO A 204 10.50 -9.63 -14.61
N GLN A 205 10.80 -9.22 -15.85
CA GLN A 205 10.07 -9.59 -17.08
C GLN A 205 10.05 -11.11 -17.37
N LYS A 206 10.54 -11.95 -16.47
CA LYS A 206 10.53 -13.41 -16.55
C LYS A 206 9.14 -13.97 -16.23
N LYS A 207 8.14 -13.61 -17.05
CA LYS A 207 6.76 -14.11 -16.96
C LYS A 207 6.69 -15.64 -16.94
N ARG A 208 7.63 -16.33 -17.61
CA ARG A 208 7.67 -17.79 -17.69
C ARG A 208 7.99 -18.45 -16.34
N LYS A 209 9.11 -18.08 -15.70
CA LYS A 209 9.48 -18.59 -14.37
C LYS A 209 8.49 -18.21 -13.28
N GLN A 210 7.79 -17.07 -13.44
CA GLN A 210 6.73 -16.71 -12.50
C GLN A 210 5.54 -17.66 -12.59
N LYS A 211 5.10 -18.01 -13.81
CA LYS A 211 3.99 -18.96 -14.02
C LYS A 211 4.30 -20.35 -13.48
N GLU A 212 5.54 -20.81 -13.60
CA GLU A 212 5.97 -22.12 -13.08
C GLU A 212 5.87 -22.21 -11.55
N LEU A 213 6.02 -21.09 -10.83
CA LEU A 213 5.97 -21.03 -9.36
C LEU A 213 4.56 -20.83 -8.79
N ILE A 214 3.58 -20.50 -9.64
CA ILE A 214 2.19 -20.24 -9.23
C ILE A 214 1.32 -21.38 -9.76
N THR A 215 1.22 -22.44 -8.99
CA THR A 215 0.37 -23.59 -9.34
C THR A 215 -1.05 -23.41 -8.81
N GLU A 216 -2.02 -24.08 -9.42
CA GLU A 216 -3.42 -24.01 -8.98
C GLU A 216 -3.62 -24.45 -7.51
N PRO A 217 -2.98 -25.53 -7.01
CA PRO A 217 -3.05 -25.88 -5.58
C PRO A 217 -2.57 -24.75 -4.66
N ILE A 218 -1.52 -24.02 -5.05
CA ILE A 218 -1.02 -22.88 -4.28
C ILE A 218 -2.02 -21.72 -4.31
N LEU A 219 -2.62 -21.43 -5.46
CA LEU A 219 -3.67 -20.40 -5.57
C LEU A 219 -4.89 -20.74 -4.71
N GLN A 220 -5.30 -22.00 -4.65
CA GLN A 220 -6.40 -22.44 -3.80
C GLN A 220 -6.07 -22.31 -2.31
N ASN A 221 -4.82 -22.64 -1.91
CA ASN A 221 -4.33 -22.40 -0.54
C ASN A 221 -4.34 -20.90 -0.18
N ILE A 222 -3.90 -20.03 -1.11
CA ILE A 222 -3.95 -18.58 -0.90
C ILE A 222 -5.40 -18.11 -0.73
N LYS A 223 -6.32 -18.56 -1.60
CA LYS A 223 -7.74 -18.21 -1.54
C LYS A 223 -8.37 -18.62 -0.21
N SER A 224 -8.14 -19.86 0.24
CA SER A 224 -8.74 -20.37 1.48
C SER A 224 -8.27 -19.59 2.71
N LYS A 225 -7.00 -19.19 2.75
CA LYS A 225 -6.43 -18.36 3.82
C LYS A 225 -6.86 -16.89 3.79
N ASN A 226 -7.40 -16.42 2.67
CA ASN A 226 -7.70 -15.00 2.45
C ASN A 226 -9.18 -14.76 2.12
N SER A 227 -10.08 -15.61 2.62
CA SER A 227 -11.51 -15.53 2.32
C SER A 227 -12.15 -14.22 2.79
N MET A 228 -11.76 -13.70 3.95
CA MET A 228 -12.27 -12.42 4.47
C MET A 228 -11.78 -11.25 3.62
N ASP A 229 -10.49 -11.24 3.29
CA ASP A 229 -9.91 -10.23 2.40
C ASP A 229 -10.55 -10.26 1.01
N LEU A 230 -10.86 -11.45 0.48
CA LEU A 230 -11.55 -11.61 -0.81
C LEU A 230 -12.97 -11.06 -0.79
N ASN A 231 -13.72 -11.36 0.28
CA ASN A 231 -15.06 -10.81 0.48
C ASN A 231 -15.03 -9.29 0.60
N LEU A 232 -14.14 -8.76 1.45
CA LEU A 232 -13.93 -7.32 1.62
C LEU A 232 -13.57 -6.66 0.28
N TYR A 233 -12.65 -7.26 -0.50
CA TYR A 233 -12.23 -6.73 -1.80
C TYR A 233 -13.37 -6.68 -2.83
N ARG A 234 -14.28 -7.66 -2.83
CA ARG A 234 -15.49 -7.62 -3.67
C ARG A 234 -16.35 -6.40 -3.31
N ASP A 235 -16.56 -6.15 -2.02
CA ASP A 235 -17.40 -5.05 -1.55
C ASP A 235 -16.76 -3.68 -1.82
N ILE A 236 -15.43 -3.58 -1.68
CA ILE A 236 -14.63 -2.41 -2.06
C ILE A 236 -14.75 -2.14 -3.56
N THR A 237 -14.73 -3.17 -4.39
CA THR A 237 -14.86 -3.01 -5.84
C THR A 237 -16.18 -2.31 -6.16
N ALA A 238 -17.28 -2.66 -5.50
CA ALA A 238 -18.56 -1.97 -5.66
C ALA A 238 -18.51 -0.49 -5.23
N ILE A 239 -17.81 -0.15 -4.13
CA ILE A 239 -17.58 1.25 -3.71
C ILE A 239 -16.78 2.01 -4.77
N TYR A 240 -15.77 1.36 -5.34
CA TYR A 240 -14.95 1.96 -6.39
C TYR A 240 -15.76 2.17 -7.68
N GLU A 241 -16.57 1.19 -8.12
CA GLU A 241 -17.45 1.35 -9.29
C GLU A 241 -18.43 2.51 -9.10
N LYS A 242 -18.93 2.74 -7.88
CA LYS A 242 -19.73 3.94 -7.59
C LYS A 242 -18.92 5.22 -7.82
N SER A 243 -17.67 5.27 -7.36
CA SER A 243 -16.80 6.43 -7.59
C SER A 243 -16.51 6.67 -9.08
N VAL A 244 -16.46 5.61 -9.89
CA VAL A 244 -16.35 5.70 -11.35
C VAL A 244 -17.62 6.26 -11.98
N LYS A 245 -18.80 5.82 -11.52
CA LYS A 245 -20.10 6.33 -11.99
C LYS A 245 -20.34 7.79 -11.61
N ASP A 246 -19.94 8.16 -10.40
CA ASP A 246 -20.10 9.52 -9.87
C ASP A 246 -19.05 10.51 -10.42
N TYR A 247 -18.10 10.04 -11.25
CA TYR A 247 -17.11 10.90 -11.89
C TYR A 247 -17.80 11.81 -12.92
N PRO A 248 -17.65 13.16 -12.82
CA PRO A 248 -18.41 14.10 -13.64
C PRO A 248 -18.01 14.11 -15.12
N GLY A 249 -16.83 13.59 -15.46
CA GLY A 249 -16.32 13.52 -16.83
C GLY A 249 -16.58 12.17 -17.50
N SER A 250 -16.01 11.99 -18.69
CA SER A 250 -15.97 10.69 -19.36
C SER A 250 -14.69 9.96 -18.97
N ILE A 251 -14.79 9.04 -18.00
CA ILE A 251 -13.62 8.35 -17.45
C ILE A 251 -12.76 7.66 -18.52
N ASN A 252 -13.39 7.08 -19.54
CA ASN A 252 -12.70 6.42 -20.65
C ASN A 252 -11.92 7.41 -21.52
N LYS A 253 -12.52 8.55 -21.84
CA LYS A 253 -11.88 9.62 -22.62
C LYS A 253 -10.71 10.23 -21.84
N ASP A 254 -10.92 10.52 -20.57
CA ASP A 254 -9.91 11.13 -19.71
C ASP A 254 -8.76 10.17 -19.43
N LEU A 255 -9.04 8.88 -19.27
CA LEU A 255 -8.03 7.83 -19.14
C LEU A 255 -7.17 7.73 -20.39
N PHE A 256 -7.76 7.75 -21.58
CA PHE A 256 -7.02 7.74 -22.85
C PHE A 256 -6.10 8.97 -22.98
N ILE A 257 -6.63 10.17 -22.70
CA ILE A 257 -5.85 11.41 -22.73
C ILE A 257 -4.71 11.36 -21.71
N TYR A 258 -5.01 10.95 -20.48
CA TYR A 258 -4.04 10.84 -19.40
C TYR A 258 -2.91 9.87 -19.76
N GLN A 259 -3.22 8.70 -20.32
CA GLN A 259 -2.21 7.71 -20.70
C GLN A 259 -1.25 8.25 -21.77
N LYS A 260 -1.75 8.98 -22.77
CA LYS A 260 -0.90 9.68 -23.76
C LYS A 260 0.02 10.69 -23.09
N LYS A 261 -0.54 11.56 -22.24
CA LYS A 261 0.25 12.58 -21.50
C LYS A 261 1.29 11.94 -20.58
N LEU A 262 0.93 10.84 -19.90
CA LEU A 262 1.81 10.12 -19.00
C LEU A 262 2.97 9.44 -19.76
N ALA A 263 2.73 8.93 -20.96
CA ALA A 263 3.79 8.38 -21.81
C ALA A 263 4.79 9.46 -22.24
N ILE A 264 4.31 10.60 -22.73
CA ILE A 264 5.14 11.75 -23.10
C ILE A 264 5.93 12.25 -21.89
N TRP A 265 5.25 12.46 -20.75
CA TRP A 265 5.89 12.90 -19.52
C TRP A 265 7.04 11.97 -19.10
N ARG A 266 6.86 10.65 -19.20
CA ARG A 266 7.92 9.67 -18.89
C ARG A 266 9.12 9.77 -19.83
N LEU A 267 8.89 9.98 -21.13
CA LEU A 267 9.96 10.15 -22.11
C LEU A 267 10.80 11.40 -21.80
N CYS A 268 10.14 12.52 -21.50
CA CYS A 268 10.84 13.75 -21.13
C CYS A 268 11.70 13.56 -19.87
N GLN A 269 11.15 12.92 -18.83
CA GLN A 269 11.90 12.68 -17.58
C GLN A 269 13.14 11.79 -17.81
N SER A 270 13.04 10.75 -18.65
CA SER A 270 14.20 9.92 -18.97
C SER A 270 15.29 10.68 -19.73
N SER A 271 14.93 11.61 -20.62
CA SER A 271 15.92 12.39 -21.38
C SER A 271 16.70 13.34 -20.48
N PHE A 272 16.03 14.01 -19.52
CA PHE A 272 16.70 14.91 -18.57
C PHE A 272 17.65 14.18 -17.61
N LEU A 273 17.31 12.95 -17.20
CA LEU A 273 18.18 12.14 -16.34
C LEU A 273 19.42 11.63 -17.08
N ASN A 274 19.32 11.38 -18.39
CA ASN A 274 20.43 10.93 -19.21
C ASN A 274 21.37 12.05 -19.66
N SER A 275 20.92 13.31 -19.67
CA SER A 275 21.75 14.48 -20.00
C SER A 275 22.50 15.08 -18.82
N SER A 276 22.31 14.54 -17.61
CA SER A 276 22.89 15.05 -16.35
C SER A 276 23.93 14.10 -15.73
N ASN A 277 24.33 13.06 -16.48
CA ASN A 277 25.44 12.14 -16.17
C ASN A 277 26.51 12.26 -17.26
#